data_AF-A0A5C8MQ73-F1
#
_entry.id   AF-A0A5C8MQ73-F1
#
_cell.length_a   1.000
_cell.length_b   1.000
_cell.length_c   1.000
_cell.angle_alpha   90.00
_cell.angle_beta   90.00
_cell.angle_gamma   90.00
#
_symmetry.space_group_name_H-M   'P 1'
#
loop_
_entity.id
_entity.type
_entity.pdbx_description
1 polymer ?
#
loop_
_entity_poly.entity_id
_entity_poly.type
_entity_poly.pdbx_seq_one_letter_code
_entity_poly.pdbx_strand_id
1 'polypeptide(L)' 'MFSRDIGIDLGTANVLIFVKGKGIVLNEPS' A
#
# COMPACT_ATOMS: atom_id res chain seq x y z
N MET A 1 -20.15 5.60 5.26
CA MET A 1 -19.09 5.52 4.23
C MET A 1 -18.04 4.56 4.76
N PHE A 2 -17.79 3.43 4.09
CA PHE A 2 -16.73 2.50 4.52
C PHE A 2 -15.37 3.13 4.22
N SER A 3 -14.68 3.65 5.24
CA SER A 3 -13.27 4.06 5.09
C SER A 3 -12.42 2.80 4.94
N ARG A 4 -11.60 2.74 3.90
CA ARG A 4 -10.55 1.72 3.80
C ARG A 4 -9.30 2.32 4.44
N ASP A 5 -8.80 1.69 5.49
CA ASP A 5 -7.51 2.06 6.08
C ASP A 5 -6.41 1.62 5.10
N ILE A 6 -5.71 2.59 4.54
CA ILE A 6 -4.65 2.41 3.54
C ILE A 6 -3.33 2.96 4.09
N GLY A 7 -2.25 2.19 3.95
CA GLY A 7 -0.88 2.64 4.14
C GLY A 7 -0.15 2.66 2.80
N ILE A 8 0.63 3.72 2.55
CA ILE A 8 1.46 3.85 1.36
C ILE A 8 2.90 4.06 1.80
N ASP A 9 3.80 3.24 1.27
CA ASP A 9 5.24 3.39 1.44
C ASP A 9 5.85 3.78 0.09
N LEU A 10 6.58 4.89 0.08
CA LEU A 10 7.18 5.50 -1.10
C LEU A 10 8.70 5.50 -0.94
N GLY A 11 9.30 4.37 -1.28
CA GLY A 11 10.75 4.25 -1.39
C GLY A 11 11.25 4.83 -2.71
N THR A 12 12.54 5.13 -2.77
CA THR A 12 13.22 5.59 -4.00
C THR A 12 13.30 4.53 -5.09
N ALA A 13 13.14 3.26 -4.74
CA ALA A 13 13.20 2.14 -5.67
C ALA A 13 11.86 1.40 -5.81
N ASN A 14 10.94 1.59 -4.87
CA ASN A 14 9.71 0.81 -4.80
C ASN A 14 8.55 1.62 -4.22
N VAL A 15 7.36 1.30 -4.70
CA VAL A 15 6.09 1.73 -4.13
C VAL A 15 5.35 0.51 -3.58
N LEU A 16 4.93 0.61 -2.32
CA LEU A 16 4.12 -0.42 -1.67
C LEU A 16 2.80 0.16 -1.18
N ILE A 17 1.71 -0.61 -1.33
CA ILE A 17 0.40 -0.26 -0.80
C ILE A 17 -0.09 -1.39 0.10
N PHE A 18 -0.48 -1.02 1.33
CA PHE A 18 -1.09 -1.91 2.30
C PHE A 18 -2.55 -1.54 2.54
N VAL A 19 -3.41 -2.54 2.64
CA VAL A 19 -4.81 -2.38 3.05
C VAL A 19 -5.08 -3.21 4.29
N LYS A 20 -5.59 -2.58 5.34
CA LYS A 20 -5.93 -3.27 6.60
C LYS A 20 -6.90 -4.42 6.33
N GLY A 21 -6.54 -5.62 6.81
CA GLY A 21 -7.32 -6.84 6.59
C GLY A 21 -7.10 -7.53 5.24
N LYS A 22 -6.32 -6.95 4.33
CA LYS A 22 -5.91 -7.59 3.06
C LYS A 22 -4.41 -7.82 2.93
N GLY A 23 -3.59 -7.06 3.65
CA GLY A 23 -2.14 -7.13 3.53
C GLY A 23 -1.60 -6.17 2.47
N ILE A 24 -0.40 -6.47 1.95
CA ILE A 24 0.21 -5.73 0.83
C ILE A 24 -0.55 -6.09 -0.44
N VAL A 25 -1.09 -5.08 -1.12
CA VAL A 25 -1.89 -5.23 -2.34
C VAL A 25 -1.18 -4.70 -3.58
N LEU A 26 -0.08 -3.94 -3.42
CA LEU A 26 0.79 -3.49 -4.49
C LEU A 26 2.23 -3.46 -3.98
N ASN A 27 3.16 -3.95 -4.79
CA ASN A 27 4.60 -3.85 -4.59
C ASN A 27 5.27 -3.79 -5.98
N GLU A 28 5.54 -2.57 -6.44
CA GLU A 28 6.13 -2.33 -7.76
C GLU A 28 7.45 -1.55 -7.61
N PRO A 29 8.42 -1.74 -8.52
CA PRO A 29 9.51 -0.79 -8.68
C PRO A 29 8.93 0.60 -9.00
N SER A 30 9.51 1.66 -8.42
CA SER A 30 9.17 3.04 -8.74
C SER A 30 9.69 3.45 -10.11
#